data_AF-A0A101J6H4-F1
#
_entry.id   AF-A0A101J6H4-F1
#
_cell.length_a   1.000
_cell.length_b   1.000
_cell.length_c   1.000
_cell.angle_alpha   90.00
_cell.angle_beta   90.00
_cell.angle_gamma   90.00
#
_symmetry.space_group_name_H-M   'P 1'
#
loop_
_entity.id
_entity.type
_entity.pdbx_description
1 polymer ?
#
loop_
_entity_poly.entity_id
_entity_poly.type
_entity_poly.pdbx_seq_one_letter_code
_entity_poly.pdbx_strand_id
1 'polypeptide(L)'
;MTHISVKVDGTTYEDDVEPRLLLTHYLRDRLGLTGTPIGCDTSNCGACTVELDGTAVKSCTVLAVQADGCEVTTIQGLAHDGEWTALQRAFHERHALQCGYCTPGMIMAARDLLREHPHPTPDEVRHGLEGNLCRCTGYQNIVRAVLDVSEEEEVTA
;
A
#
# COMPACT_ATOMS: atom_id res chain seq x y z
N MET A 1 18.43 12.01 -18.33
CA MET A 1 17.00 12.03 -18.02
C MET A 1 16.32 11.08 -18.97
N THR A 2 15.37 10.30 -18.47
CA THR A 2 14.57 9.35 -19.24
C THR A 2 13.11 9.76 -19.10
N HIS A 3 12.41 9.89 -20.23
CA HIS A 3 10.99 10.18 -20.25
C HIS A 3 10.20 8.93 -19.83
N ILE A 4 9.21 9.11 -18.95
CA ILE A 4 8.29 8.06 -18.51
C ILE A 4 6.84 8.56 -18.56
N SER A 5 5.91 7.64 -18.76
CA SER A 5 4.46 7.84 -18.62
C SER A 5 3.91 6.84 -17.62
N VAL A 6 3.39 7.31 -16.47
CA VAL A 6 2.89 6.45 -15.39
C VAL A 6 1.48 6.87 -15.01
N LYS A 7 0.56 5.90 -14.88
CA LYS A 7 -0.77 6.17 -14.34
C LYS A 7 -0.73 5.96 -12.82
N VAL A 8 -0.93 7.01 -12.03
CA VAL A 8 -0.94 6.95 -10.55
C VAL A 8 -2.30 7.40 -10.04
N ASP A 9 -2.97 6.53 -9.27
CA ASP A 9 -4.29 6.81 -8.68
C ASP A 9 -5.30 7.34 -9.72
N GLY A 10 -5.35 6.70 -10.89
CA GLY A 10 -6.25 7.08 -11.99
C GLY A 10 -5.75 8.22 -12.89
N THR A 11 -4.70 8.96 -12.48
CA THR A 11 -4.17 10.12 -13.22
C THR A 11 -2.88 9.76 -13.96
N THR A 12 -2.79 10.08 -15.25
CA THR A 12 -1.55 9.90 -16.02
C THR A 12 -0.58 11.06 -15.80
N TYR A 13 0.65 10.74 -15.43
CA TYR A 13 1.77 11.66 -15.28
C TYR A 13 2.84 11.37 -16.34
N GLU A 14 3.35 12.42 -16.96
CA GLU A 14 4.45 12.36 -17.92
C GLU A 14 5.60 13.23 -17.39
N ASP A 15 6.77 12.62 -17.17
CA ASP A 15 7.92 13.27 -16.54
C ASP A 15 9.25 12.81 -17.17
N ASP A 16 10.24 13.69 -17.14
CA ASP A 16 11.63 13.33 -17.32
C ASP A 16 12.28 13.04 -15.96
N VAL A 17 12.79 11.82 -15.76
CA VAL A 17 13.36 11.38 -14.48
C VAL A 17 14.84 10.97 -14.59
N GLU A 18 15.56 11.04 -13.48
CA GLU A 18 16.86 10.38 -13.37
C GLU A 18 16.65 8.85 -13.32
N PRO A 19 17.43 8.03 -14.06
CA PRO A 19 17.24 6.57 -14.08
C PRO A 19 17.34 5.88 -12.71
N ARG A 20 18.02 6.52 -11.75
CA ARG A 20 18.21 6.01 -10.37
C ARG A 20 17.12 6.47 -9.40
N LEU A 21 16.17 7.30 -9.83
CA LEU A 21 15.10 7.79 -8.95
C LEU A 21 14.24 6.60 -8.53
N LEU A 22 14.09 6.37 -7.22
CA LEU A 22 13.19 5.34 -6.71
C LEU A 22 11.74 5.79 -6.88
N LEU A 23 10.83 4.83 -7.12
CA LEU A 23 9.40 5.06 -7.26
C LEU A 23 8.83 5.73 -6.00
N THR A 24 9.29 5.35 -4.80
CA THR A 24 8.86 6.02 -3.55
C THR A 24 9.16 7.52 -3.54
N HIS A 25 10.33 7.93 -4.06
CA HIS A 25 10.72 9.34 -4.16
C HIS A 25 9.99 10.06 -5.29
N TYR A 26 9.74 9.38 -6.40
CA TYR A 26 8.90 9.93 -7.47
C TYR A 26 7.50 10.26 -6.94
N LEU A 27 6.81 9.30 -6.31
CA LEU A 27 5.48 9.50 -5.76
C LEU A 27 5.45 10.63 -4.73
N ARG A 28 6.39 10.65 -3.78
CA ARG A 28 6.37 11.61 -2.66
C ARG A 28 6.87 13.00 -3.05
N ASP A 29 8.04 13.06 -3.69
CA ASP A 29 8.81 14.30 -3.82
C ASP A 29 8.53 15.00 -5.16
N ARG A 30 8.10 14.25 -6.19
CA ARG A 30 7.71 14.82 -7.51
C ARG A 30 6.21 15.02 -7.60
N LEU A 31 5.42 13.99 -7.25
CA LEU A 31 3.96 14.05 -7.37
C LEU A 31 3.26 14.59 -6.11
N GLY A 32 3.98 14.73 -4.99
CA GLY A 32 3.40 15.21 -3.73
C GLY A 32 2.50 14.19 -3.02
N LEU A 33 2.51 12.93 -3.46
CA LEU A 33 1.71 11.84 -2.89
C LEU A 33 2.39 11.27 -1.65
N THR A 34 2.25 11.98 -0.53
CA THR A 34 3.00 11.69 0.71
C THR A 34 2.44 10.56 1.57
N GLY A 35 1.31 9.96 1.20
CA GLY A 35 0.67 8.89 1.98
C GLY A 35 1.44 7.57 1.99
N THR A 36 2.45 7.40 1.12
CA THR A 36 3.38 6.26 1.13
C THR A 36 4.68 6.62 1.90
N PRO A 37 4.88 6.22 3.16
CA PRO A 37 6.02 6.69 3.97
C PRO A 37 7.32 5.91 3.71
N ILE A 38 8.46 6.57 3.89
CA ILE A 38 9.79 5.94 3.83
C ILE A 38 10.27 5.64 5.26
N GLY A 39 10.00 4.43 5.74
CA GLY A 39 10.35 4.04 7.11
C GLY A 39 11.78 3.53 7.30
N CYS A 40 12.36 2.88 6.29
CA CYS A 40 13.68 2.24 6.41
C CYS A 40 14.59 2.34 5.19
N ASP A 41 14.03 2.68 4.02
CA ASP A 41 14.72 2.76 2.72
C ASP A 41 15.56 1.53 2.32
N THR A 42 15.30 0.38 2.95
CA THR A 42 16.11 -0.84 2.83
C THR A 42 15.22 -2.07 2.65
N SER A 43 13.99 -1.89 2.16
CA SER A 43 12.97 -2.94 1.99
C SER A 43 12.44 -3.60 3.27
N ASN A 44 13.03 -3.38 4.44
CA ASN A 44 12.69 -4.14 5.64
C ASN A 44 11.29 -3.85 6.22
N CYS A 45 10.81 -2.61 6.19
CA CYS A 45 9.65 -2.21 7.01
C CYS A 45 8.27 -2.29 6.34
N GLY A 46 8.18 -2.36 5.01
CA GLY A 46 6.91 -2.40 4.28
C GLY A 46 6.08 -1.10 4.26
N ALA A 47 6.46 -0.05 5.00
CA ALA A 47 5.68 1.20 5.03
C ALA A 47 5.47 1.83 3.63
N CYS A 48 6.42 1.62 2.72
CA CYS A 48 6.38 2.16 1.35
C CYS A 48 5.62 1.27 0.35
N THR A 49 4.82 0.30 0.82
CA THR A 49 4.07 -0.61 -0.07
C THR A 49 3.04 0.17 -0.89
N VAL A 50 3.02 -0.10 -2.18
CA VAL A 50 2.03 0.36 -3.18
C VAL A 50 1.67 -0.82 -4.07
N GLU A 51 0.64 -0.70 -4.88
CA GLU A 51 0.39 -1.67 -5.96
C GLU A 51 0.99 -1.17 -7.26
N LEU A 52 1.69 -2.04 -7.98
CA LEU A 52 2.19 -1.85 -9.34
C LEU A 52 1.54 -2.91 -10.24
N ASP A 53 0.73 -2.47 -11.20
CA ASP A 53 -0.11 -3.33 -12.04
C ASP A 53 -0.93 -4.34 -11.20
N GLY A 54 -1.50 -3.83 -10.12
CA GLY A 54 -2.29 -4.58 -9.15
C GLY A 54 -1.46 -5.34 -8.11
N THR A 55 -0.17 -5.59 -8.30
CA THR A 55 0.64 -6.41 -7.37
C THR A 55 1.28 -5.55 -6.29
N ALA A 56 1.22 -5.95 -5.01
CA ALA A 56 1.89 -5.20 -3.95
C ALA A 56 3.42 -5.26 -4.10
N VAL A 57 4.06 -4.10 -4.10
CA VAL A 57 5.51 -3.95 -4.18
C VAL A 57 6.01 -2.90 -3.18
N LYS A 58 7.25 -3.07 -2.71
CA LYS A 58 7.92 -2.06 -1.89
C LYS A 58 8.49 -1.00 -2.83
N SER A 59 7.86 0.18 -2.88
CA SER A 59 8.26 1.24 -3.83
C SER A 59 9.68 1.76 -3.64
N CYS A 60 10.33 1.52 -2.48
CA CYS A 60 11.75 1.84 -2.26
C CYS A 60 12.72 0.88 -2.98
N THR A 61 12.24 -0.19 -3.62
CA THR A 61 13.07 -1.14 -4.40
C THR A 61 12.74 -1.12 -5.90
N VAL A 62 11.88 -0.21 -6.34
CA VAL A 62 11.48 -0.03 -7.74
C VAL A 62 12.02 1.31 -8.21
N LEU A 63 12.66 1.36 -9.37
CA LEU A 63 13.04 2.62 -10.01
C LEU A 63 11.83 3.23 -10.71
N ALA A 64 11.71 4.56 -10.74
CA ALA A 64 10.63 5.25 -11.45
C ALA A 64 10.59 4.88 -12.94
N VAL A 65 11.75 4.67 -13.56
CA VAL A 65 11.85 4.18 -14.96
C VAL A 65 11.35 2.76 -15.17
N GLN A 66 11.23 1.94 -14.12
CA GLN A 66 10.61 0.61 -14.21
C GLN A 66 9.09 0.66 -14.13
N ALA A 67 8.51 1.79 -13.72
CA ALA A 67 7.06 1.99 -13.69
C ALA A 67 6.54 2.62 -15.00
N ASP A 68 7.40 2.88 -15.98
CA ASP A 68 7.01 3.43 -17.28
C ASP A 68 6.00 2.50 -17.98
N GLY A 69 4.85 3.05 -18.36
CA GLY A 69 3.71 2.33 -18.94
C GLY A 69 2.84 1.57 -17.92
N CYS A 70 3.19 1.56 -16.63
CA CYS A 70 2.45 0.84 -15.60
C CYS A 70 1.38 1.70 -14.91
N GLU A 71 0.50 1.02 -14.16
CA GLU A 71 -0.44 1.63 -13.23
C GLU A 71 0.02 1.42 -11.78
N VAL A 72 0.08 2.52 -11.02
CA VAL A 72 0.42 2.53 -9.59
C VAL A 72 -0.81 2.95 -8.79
N THR A 73 -1.20 2.15 -7.82
CA THR A 73 -2.21 2.51 -6.82
C THR A 73 -1.55 2.72 -5.47
N THR A 74 -1.75 3.90 -4.87
CA THR A 74 -1.28 4.26 -3.54
C THR A 74 -2.41 4.18 -2.52
N ILE A 75 -2.08 4.38 -1.23
CA ILE A 75 -3.11 4.46 -0.17
C ILE A 75 -4.12 5.60 -0.43
N GLN A 76 -3.70 6.68 -1.11
CA GLN A 76 -4.58 7.80 -1.41
C GLN A 76 -5.57 7.49 -2.54
N GLY A 77 -5.23 6.56 -3.43
CA GLY A 77 -6.10 6.11 -4.52
C GLY A 77 -7.17 5.11 -4.11
N LEU A 78 -7.16 4.61 -2.86
CA LEU A 78 -8.14 3.60 -2.42
C LEU A 78 -9.53 4.17 -2.15
N ALA A 79 -9.61 5.36 -1.55
CA ALA A 79 -10.89 5.98 -1.24
C ALA A 79 -11.45 6.67 -2.48
N HIS A 80 -12.71 6.43 -2.81
CA HIS A 80 -13.40 7.04 -3.95
C HIS A 80 -14.56 7.92 -3.45
N ASP A 81 -14.66 9.14 -3.97
CA ASP A 81 -15.70 10.12 -3.58
C ASP A 81 -15.82 10.37 -2.06
N GLY A 82 -14.73 10.19 -1.31
CA GLY A 82 -14.69 10.37 0.14
C GLY A 82 -15.15 9.15 0.95
N GLU A 83 -15.57 8.08 0.29
CA GLU A 83 -15.95 6.82 0.92
C GLU A 83 -14.72 5.93 1.15
N TRP A 84 -14.62 5.38 2.36
CA TRP A 84 -13.56 4.46 2.74
C TRP A 84 -13.87 3.05 2.23
N THR A 85 -12.81 2.34 1.82
CA THR A 85 -12.91 0.90 1.56
C THR A 85 -13.25 0.13 2.85
N ALA A 86 -13.76 -1.09 2.72
CA ALA A 86 -14.01 -1.98 3.87
C ALA A 86 -12.77 -2.12 4.76
N LEU A 87 -11.58 -2.24 4.14
CA LEU A 87 -10.31 -2.35 4.86
C LEU A 87 -9.93 -1.06 5.61
N GLN A 88 -10.13 0.11 5.01
CA GLN A 88 -9.91 1.39 5.69
C GLN A 88 -10.86 1.55 6.89
N ARG A 89 -12.14 1.21 6.74
CA ARG A 89 -13.14 1.22 7.83
C ARG A 89 -12.75 0.25 8.95
N ALA A 90 -12.46 -1.01 8.63
CA ALA A 90 -12.08 -2.01 9.61
C ALA A 90 -10.82 -1.61 10.39
N PHE A 91 -9.80 -1.05 9.72
CA PHE A 91 -8.60 -0.57 10.42
C PHE A 91 -8.91 0.55 11.42
N HIS A 92 -9.83 1.45 11.07
CA HIS A 92 -10.30 2.51 11.96
C HIS A 92 -11.08 1.96 13.16
N GLU A 93 -12.12 1.15 12.89
CA GLU A 93 -13.06 0.64 13.90
C GLU A 93 -12.40 -0.34 14.87
N ARG A 94 -11.43 -1.13 14.42
CA ARG A 94 -10.72 -2.11 15.25
C ARG A 94 -9.49 -1.57 15.94
N HIS A 95 -9.23 -0.26 15.83
CA HIS A 95 -8.03 0.37 16.38
C HIS A 95 -6.74 -0.35 15.90
N ALA A 96 -6.70 -0.68 14.61
CA ALA A 96 -5.54 -1.29 13.95
C ALA A 96 -4.45 -0.25 13.63
N LEU A 97 -4.73 1.04 13.81
CA LEU A 97 -3.76 2.12 13.76
C LEU A 97 -3.60 2.79 15.14
N GLN A 98 -2.36 3.17 15.45
CA GLN A 98 -2.03 4.03 16.60
C GLN A 98 -1.30 5.28 16.10
N CYS A 99 0.01 5.20 15.86
CA CYS A 99 0.76 6.33 15.29
C CYS A 99 0.44 6.60 13.80
N GLY A 100 -0.18 5.63 13.11
CA GLY A 100 -0.56 5.72 11.70
C GLY A 100 0.56 5.50 10.69
N TYR A 101 1.83 5.50 11.10
CA TYR A 101 2.96 5.51 10.17
C TYR A 101 3.06 4.26 9.27
N CYS A 102 2.79 3.07 9.81
CA CYS A 102 2.80 1.82 9.05
C CYS A 102 1.46 1.54 8.34
N THR A 103 0.40 2.28 8.68
CA THR A 103 -0.97 1.98 8.26
C THR A 103 -1.14 1.95 6.74
N PRO A 104 -0.57 2.89 5.95
CA PRO A 104 -0.62 2.82 4.50
C PRO A 104 -0.11 1.49 3.93
N GLY A 105 1.13 1.12 4.24
CA GLY A 105 1.72 -0.12 3.74
C GLY A 105 1.00 -1.37 4.23
N MET A 106 0.49 -1.33 5.48
CA MET A 106 -0.26 -2.44 6.06
C MET A 106 -1.61 -2.67 5.34
N ILE A 107 -2.32 -1.59 4.98
CA ILE A 107 -3.58 -1.68 4.22
C ILE A 107 -3.31 -2.18 2.81
N MET A 108 -2.29 -1.66 2.11
CA MET A 108 -1.95 -2.12 0.76
C MET A 108 -1.59 -3.61 0.74
N ALA A 109 -0.79 -4.09 1.70
CA ALA A 109 -0.43 -5.49 1.80
C ALA A 109 -1.61 -6.40 2.20
N ALA A 110 -2.49 -5.93 3.10
CA ALA A 110 -3.68 -6.68 3.47
C ALA A 110 -4.69 -6.78 2.32
N ARG A 111 -4.81 -5.74 1.49
CA ARG A 111 -5.64 -5.79 0.28
C ARG A 111 -5.14 -6.84 -0.72
N ASP A 112 -3.83 -6.87 -0.95
CA ASP A 112 -3.18 -7.89 -1.81
C ASP A 112 -3.42 -9.30 -1.28
N LEU A 113 -3.19 -9.52 0.02
CA LEU A 113 -3.48 -10.78 0.71
C LEU A 113 -4.94 -11.21 0.53
N LEU A 114 -5.91 -10.32 0.77
CA LEU A 114 -7.33 -10.66 0.70
C LEU A 114 -7.80 -10.97 -0.74
N ARG A 115 -7.14 -10.43 -1.75
CA ARG A 115 -7.41 -10.77 -3.15
C ARG A 115 -6.98 -12.20 -3.48
N GLU A 116 -5.85 -12.65 -2.93
CA GLU A 116 -5.34 -14.01 -3.14
C GLU A 116 -6.04 -15.03 -2.22
N HIS A 117 -6.35 -14.60 -1.00
CA HIS A 117 -6.94 -15.40 0.07
C HIS A 117 -8.14 -14.66 0.69
N PRO A 118 -9.35 -14.72 0.08
CA PRO A 118 -10.52 -13.97 0.54
C PRO A 118 -11.01 -14.31 1.95
N HIS A 119 -10.67 -15.50 2.46
CA HIS A 119 -11.03 -15.97 3.80
C HIS A 119 -9.79 -16.53 4.53
N PRO A 120 -8.80 -15.68 4.86
CA PRO A 120 -7.55 -16.14 5.46
C PRO A 120 -7.78 -16.50 6.93
N THR A 121 -7.06 -17.49 7.42
CA THR A 121 -6.92 -17.76 8.85
C THR A 121 -6.08 -16.67 9.53
N PRO A 122 -6.15 -16.52 10.86
CA PRO A 122 -5.31 -15.56 11.58
C PRO A 122 -3.79 -15.75 11.34
N ASP A 123 -3.35 -17.00 11.11
CA ASP A 123 -1.94 -17.30 10.85
C ASP A 123 -1.53 -16.96 9.42
N GLU A 124 -2.42 -17.16 8.43
CA GLU A 124 -2.22 -16.68 7.07
C GLU A 124 -2.14 -15.15 7.01
N VAL A 125 -2.97 -14.44 7.80
CA VAL A 125 -2.87 -12.97 7.92
C VAL A 125 -1.52 -12.55 8.49
N ARG A 126 -1.04 -13.23 9.55
CA ARG A 126 0.27 -12.91 10.13
C ARG A 126 1.41 -13.15 9.15
N HIS A 127 1.35 -14.25 8.40
CA HIS A 127 2.36 -14.58 7.41
C HIS A 127 2.32 -13.60 6.23
N GLY A 128 1.14 -13.32 5.67
CA GLY A 128 0.99 -12.38 4.56
C GLY A 128 1.42 -10.95 4.90
N LEU A 129 1.36 -10.56 6.18
CA LEU A 129 1.78 -9.24 6.65
C LEU A 129 3.21 -9.20 7.22
N GLU A 130 3.99 -10.29 7.16
CA GLU A 130 5.32 -10.36 7.77
C GLU A 130 6.29 -9.29 7.21
N GLY A 131 6.06 -8.84 5.98
CA GLY A 131 6.82 -7.79 5.31
C GLY A 131 6.52 -6.37 5.79
N ASN A 132 5.56 -6.17 6.72
CA ASN A 132 5.12 -4.88 7.22
C ASN A 132 5.30 -4.77 8.74
N LEU A 133 6.22 -3.88 9.16
CA LEU A 133 6.57 -3.73 10.56
C LEU A 133 5.73 -2.66 11.26
N CYS A 134 5.16 -3.02 12.41
CA CYS A 134 4.45 -2.09 13.29
C CYS A 134 5.11 -2.08 14.67
N ARG A 135 5.42 -0.88 15.19
CA ARG A 135 6.03 -0.71 16.52
C ARG A 135 5.04 -0.38 17.63
N CYS A 136 3.78 -0.15 17.30
CA CYS A 136 2.79 0.40 18.23
C CYS A 136 1.73 -0.63 18.66
N THR A 137 1.18 -1.40 17.71
CA THR A 137 -0.05 -2.19 17.95
C THR A 137 0.19 -3.57 18.54
N GLY A 138 1.40 -4.12 18.42
CA GLY A 138 1.64 -5.55 18.68
C GLY A 138 0.88 -6.47 17.70
N TYR A 139 0.44 -5.95 16.56
CA TYR A 139 -0.22 -6.64 15.43
C TYR A 139 -1.62 -7.22 15.68
N GLN A 140 -2.04 -7.43 16.93
CA GLN A 140 -3.30 -8.12 17.22
C GLN A 140 -4.53 -7.46 16.59
N ASN A 141 -4.67 -6.14 16.72
CA ASN A 141 -5.80 -5.41 16.14
C ASN A 141 -5.72 -5.29 14.61
N ILE A 142 -4.51 -5.33 14.04
CA ILE A 142 -4.32 -5.37 12.58
C ILE A 142 -4.84 -6.69 12.04
N VAL A 143 -4.48 -7.81 12.67
CA VAL A 143 -4.99 -9.13 12.28
C VAL A 143 -6.52 -9.19 12.38
N ARG A 144 -7.10 -8.65 13.46
CA ARG A 144 -8.56 -8.57 13.62
C ARG A 144 -9.22 -7.78 12.48
N ALA A 145 -8.72 -6.57 12.19
CA ALA A 145 -9.26 -5.74 11.12
C ALA A 145 -9.27 -6.44 9.75
N VAL A 146 -8.22 -7.21 9.43
CA VAL A 146 -8.16 -7.96 8.17
C VAL A 146 -9.19 -9.09 8.16
N LEU A 147 -9.32 -9.83 9.27
CA LEU A 147 -10.29 -10.92 9.38
C LEU A 147 -11.74 -10.42 9.31
N ASP A 148 -12.03 -9.27 9.91
CA ASP A 148 -13.39 -8.70 9.87
C ASP A 148 -13.84 -8.40 8.44
N VAL A 149 -12.94 -7.90 7.59
CA VAL A 149 -13.24 -7.65 6.17
C VAL A 149 -13.49 -8.96 5.41
N SER A 150 -12.81 -10.05 5.79
CA SER A 150 -12.99 -11.36 5.15
C SER A 150 -14.33 -12.04 5.48
N GLU A 151 -15.02 -11.56 6.52
CA GLU A 151 -16.35 -12.04 6.93
C GLU A 151 -17.48 -11.23 6.27
N GLU A 152 -17.20 -10.04 5.75
CA GLU A 152 -18.14 -9.19 5.01
C GLU A 152 -18.06 -9.50 3.50
N GLU A 153 -19.17 -9.81 2.82
CA GLU A 153 -19.26 -10.28 1.41
C GLU A 153 -18.77 -9.26 0.33
N GLU A 154 -18.08 -8.18 0.70
CA GLU A 154 -17.68 -7.04 -0.15
C GLU A 154 -16.15 -6.98 -0.42
N VAL A 155 -15.48 -8.11 -0.61
CA VAL A 155 -14.02 -8.13 -0.93
C VAL A 155 -13.72 -7.63 -2.36
N THR A 156 -14.72 -7.38 -3.21
CA THR A 156 -14.54 -6.96 -4.61
C THR A 156 -15.14 -5.60 -4.91
N ALA A 157 -14.41 -4.53 -4.59
CA ALA A 157 -14.51 -3.23 -5.24
C ALA A 157 -13.14 -2.57 -5.32
#